data_AF-A0A7V2HHB8-F1
#
_entry.id   AF-A0A7V2HHB8-F1
#
_cell.length_a   1.000
_cell.length_b   1.000
_cell.length_c   1.000
_cell.angle_alpha   90.00
_cell.angle_beta   90.00
_cell.angle_gamma   90.00
#
_symmetry.space_group_name_H-M   'P 1'
#
loop_
_entity.id
_entity.type
_entity.pdbx_description
1 polymer ?
#
loop_
_entity_poly.entity_id
_entity_poly.type
_entity_poly.pdbx_seq_one_letter_code
_entity_poly.pdbx_strand_id
1 'polypeptide(L)' 'MRISEFFLHPVAVADGPLRSSYGRHAPYALRTIIELKTTDGLTGISETYGGDGPVAALEAARPL' A
#
# COMPACT_ATOMS: atom_id res chain seq x y z
N MET A 1 6.36 -22.67 -5.51
CA MET A 1 5.97 -21.42 -4.83
C MET A 1 4.92 -20.69 -5.68
N ARG A 2 3.70 -20.51 -5.16
CA ARG A 2 2.61 -19.71 -5.77
C ARG A 2 2.01 -18.80 -4.70
N ILE A 3 1.46 -17.66 -5.10
CA ILE A 3 0.68 -16.78 -4.21
C ILE A 3 -0.69 -17.41 -3.99
N SER A 4 -1.13 -17.50 -2.74
CA SER A 4 -2.41 -18.06 -2.31
C SER A 4 -3.38 -16.99 -1.79
N GLU A 5 -2.87 -15.94 -1.14
CA GLU A 5 -3.68 -14.83 -0.65
C GLU A 5 -3.00 -13.50 -0.99
N PHE A 6 -3.82 -12.48 -1.26
CA PHE A 6 -3.40 -11.12 -1.56
C PHE A 6 -4.23 -10.16 -0.71
N PHE A 7 -3.60 -9.43 0.21
CA PHE A 7 -4.24 -8.38 0.98
C PHE A 7 -3.64 -7.00 0.69
N LEU A 8 -4.50 -6.00 0.74
CA LEU A 8 -4.14 -4.59 0.70
C LEU A 8 -4.60 -3.95 1.99
N HIS A 9 -3.68 -3.26 2.66
CA HIS A 9 -3.96 -2.54 3.90
C HIS A 9 -3.64 -1.05 3.68
N PRO A 10 -4.63 -0.22 3.31
CA PRO A 10 -4.48 1.22 3.28
C PRO A 10 -4.24 1.75 4.71
N VAL A 11 -3.20 2.56 4.88
CA VAL A 11 -2.82 3.13 6.18
C VAL A 11 -2.55 4.62 6.05
N ALA A 12 -2.88 5.35 7.11
CA ALA A 12 -2.55 6.77 7.26
C ALA A 12 -1.48 6.93 8.34
N VAL A 13 -0.39 7.59 7.99
CA VAL A 13 0.74 7.86 8.90
C VAL A 13 0.76 9.35 9.21
N ALA A 14 0.82 9.70 10.49
CA ALA A 14 0.90 11.09 10.92
C ALA A 14 2.13 11.77 10.28
N ASP A 15 1.92 12.95 9.71
CA ASP A 15 2.96 13.70 9.02
C ASP A 15 2.97 15.17 9.48
N GLY A 16 4.17 15.73 9.57
CA GLY A 16 4.36 17.11 9.99
C GLY A 16 3.95 18.10 8.90
N PRO A 17 3.72 19.39 9.23
CA PRO A 17 3.37 20.43 8.26
C PRO A 17 4.60 20.90 7.45
N LEU A 18 5.28 19.97 6.76
CA LEU A 18 6.50 20.23 5.99
C LEU A 18 6.18 21.09 4.76
N ARG A 19 7.06 22.07 4.47
CA ARG A 19 6.92 22.98 3.32
C ARG A 19 7.82 22.53 2.15
N SER A 20 7.27 22.53 0.94
CA SER A 20 7.97 22.25 -0.31
C SER A 20 7.49 23.20 -1.43
N SER A 21 8.02 23.02 -2.65
CA SER A 21 7.50 23.71 -3.85
C SER A 21 6.05 23.34 -4.18
N TYR A 22 5.57 22.21 -3.67
CA TYR A 22 4.19 21.72 -3.87
C TYR A 22 3.24 22.17 -2.74
N GLY A 23 3.69 23.08 -1.87
CA GLY A 23 2.89 23.63 -0.78
C GLY A 23 3.27 23.05 0.57
N ARG A 24 2.28 22.67 1.37
CA ARG A 24 2.47 22.14 2.73
C ARG A 24 1.85 20.76 2.83
N HIS A 25 2.56 19.84 3.46
CA HIS A 25 2.05 18.50 3.73
C HIS A 25 0.72 18.55 4.50
N ALA A 26 -0.16 17.61 4.16
CA ALA A 26 -1.35 17.33 4.95
C ALA A 26 -0.95 16.63 6.27
N PRO A 27 -1.82 16.60 7.30
CA PRO A 27 -1.50 15.97 8.58
C PRO A 27 -1.24 14.45 8.51
N TYR A 28 -1.56 13.81 7.38
CA TYR A 28 -1.35 12.38 7.18
C TYR A 28 -0.82 12.09 5.78
N ALA A 29 0.21 11.25 5.70
CA ALA A 29 0.66 10.61 4.48
C ALA A 29 -0.04 9.26 4.31
N LEU A 30 -0.61 9.01 3.13
CA LEU A 30 -1.29 7.74 2.83
C LEU A 30 -0.31 6.76 2.21
N ARG A 31 -0.33 5.52 2.69
CA ARG A 31 0.43 4.38 2.15
C ARG A 31 -0.47 3.17 2.01
N THR A 32 -0.05 2.22 1.19
CA THR A 32 -0.73 0.92 1.08
C THR A 32 0.29 -0.17 1.37
N ILE A 33 0.05 -0.99 2.39
CA ILE A 33 0.83 -2.19 2.67
C ILE A 33 0.24 -3.34 1.85
N ILE A 34 1.10 -4.05 1.13
CA ILE A 34 0.74 -5.28 0.42
C ILE A 34 1.21 -6.46 1.24
N GLU A 35 0.31 -7.40 1.52
CA GLU A 35 0.63 -8.68 2.13
C GLU A 35 0.27 -9.82 1.17
N LEU A 36 1.26 -10.63 0.83
CA LEU A 36 1.08 -11.82 0.00
C LEU A 36 1.41 -13.05 0.82
N LYS A 37 0.51 -14.03 0.82
CA LYS A 37 0.79 -15.36 1.37
C LYS A 37 1.01 -16.34 0.24
N THR A 38 1.85 -17.33 0.47
CA THR A 38 2.16 -18.35 -0.51
C THR A 38 1.70 -19.73 -0.06
N THR A 39 1.54 -20.63 -1.03
CA THR A 39 1.11 -22.02 -0.79
C THR A 39 2.08 -22.83 0.07
N ASP A 40 3.33 -22.38 0.22
CA ASP A 40 4.38 -22.98 1.06
C ASP A 40 4.50 -22.29 2.44
N GLY A 41 3.54 -21.42 2.79
CA GLY A 41 3.43 -20.84 4.14
C GLY A 41 4.31 -19.63 4.38
N LEU A 42 4.90 -19.03 3.34
CA LEU A 42 5.65 -17.77 3.46
C LEU A 42 4.70 -16.58 3.40
N THR A 43 5.09 -15.49 4.07
CA THR A 43 4.41 -14.20 4.01
C THR A 43 5.40 -13.14 3.52
N GLY A 44 5.05 -12.49 2.41
CA GLY A 44 5.79 -11.36 1.86
C GLY A 44 5.06 -10.06 2.15
N ILE A 45 5.81 -9.03 2.56
CA ILE A 45 5.28 -7.69 2.84
C ILE A 45 5.98 -6.66 1.97
N SER A 46 5.23 -5.72 1.41
CA SER A 46 5.75 -4.57 0.68
C SER A 46 4.90 -3.32 0.95
N GLU A 47 5.37 -2.16 0.52
CA GLU A 47 4.70 -0.88 0.72
C GLU A 47 4.79 -0.02 -0.55
N THR A 48 3.71 0.70 -0.86
CA THR A 48 3.68 1.71 -1.94
C THR A 48 2.89 2.95 -1.53
N TYR A 49 2.71 3.89 -2.47
CA TYR A 49 1.87 5.08 -2.28
C TYR A 49 0.42 4.71 -1.95
N GLY A 50 -0.21 5.52 -1.12
CA GLY A 50 -1.63 5.38 -0.77
C GLY A 50 -2.55 6.17 -1.69
N GLY A 51 -3.85 6.02 -1.41
CA GLY A 51 -4.94 6.64 -2.17
C GLY A 51 -5.62 5.68 -3.13
N ASP A 52 -6.79 6.08 -3.60
CA ASP A 52 -7.71 5.21 -4.35
C ASP A 52 -7.11 4.72 -5.68
N GLY A 53 -6.33 5.56 -6.35
CA GLY A 53 -5.67 5.21 -7.63
C GLY A 53 -4.71 4.02 -7.50
N PRO A 54 -3.66 4.11 -6.65
CA PRO A 54 -2.77 2.97 -6.40
C PRO A 54 -3.49 1.71 -5.92
N VAL A 55 -4.49 1.84 -5.03
CA VAL A 55 -5.27 0.68 -4.53
C VAL A 55 -6.05 0.02 -5.68
N ALA A 56 -6.75 0.80 -6.49
CA ALA A 56 -7.50 0.27 -7.64
C ALA A 56 -6.58 -0.42 -8.66
N ALA A 57 -5.38 0.12 -8.90
CA ALA A 57 -4.39 -0.50 -9.77
C ALA A 57 -3.90 -1.86 -9.24
N LEU A 58 -3.70 -1.98 -7.93
CA LEU A 58 -3.31 -3.24 -7.28
C LEU A 58 -4.45 -4.27 -7.30
N GLU A 59 -5.69 -3.84 -7.04
CA GLU A 59 -6.87 -4.71 -7.14
C GLU A 59 -7.08 -5.23 -8.56
N ALA A 60 -6.87 -4.39 -9.58
CA ALA A 60 -6.93 -4.82 -10.98
C ALA A 60 -5.83 -5.83 -11.36
N ALA A 61 -4.72 -5.86 -10.61
CA ALA A 61 -3.63 -6.81 -10.79
C ALA A 61 -3.79 -8.10 -9.95
N ARG A 62 -4.88 -8.23 -9.19
CA ARG A 62 -5.11 -9.40 -8.33
C ARG A 62 -5.16 -10.68 -9.19
N PRO A 63 -4.40 -11.73 -8.83
CA PRO A 63 -4.40 -12.98 -9.58
C PRO A 63 -5.77 -13.68 -9.48
N LEU A 64 -6.20 -14.28 -10.59
CA LEU A 64 -7.42 -15.09 -10.72
C LEU A 64 -7.36 -16.38 -9.90
#